data_AF-A0A661D0W4-F1
#
_entry.id   AF-A0A661D0W4-F1
#
_cell.length_a   1.000
_cell.length_b   1.000
_cell.length_c   1.000
_cell.angle_alpha   90.00
_cell.angle_beta   90.00
_cell.angle_gamma   90.00
#
_symmetry.space_group_name_H-M   'P 1'
#
loop_
_entity.id
_entity.type
_entity.pdbx_description
1 polymer ?
#
loop_
_entity_poly.entity_id
_entity_poly.type
_entity_poly.pdbx_seq_one_letter_code
_entity_poly.pdbx_strand_id
1 'polypeptide(L)' 'MIPKRLRKTIVAVCSDMYEGFINAVKEVLKFVPIVVDRFHVSKLYRKGLDELRKSEMKRLKKELSEASS' A
#
# COMPACT_ATOMS: atom_id res chain seq x y z
N MET A 1 23.74 2.18 14.05
CA MET A 1 23.63 1.05 13.07
C MET A 1 23.27 -0.23 13.80
N ILE A 2 22.45 -1.11 13.21
CA ILE A 2 22.11 -2.42 13.78
C ILE A 2 23.38 -3.30 13.87
N PRO A 3 23.71 -3.88 15.05
CA PRO A 3 24.84 -4.80 15.21
C PRO A 3 24.80 -5.99 14.27
N LYS A 4 25.95 -6.40 13.70
CA LYS A 4 26.02 -7.51 12.71
C LYS A 4 25.38 -8.81 13.21
N ARG A 5 25.49 -9.12 14.51
CA ARG A 5 24.87 -10.30 15.13
C ARG A 5 23.35 -10.27 15.02
N LEU A 6 22.73 -9.10 15.25
CA LEU A 6 21.28 -8.93 15.21
C LEU A 6 20.73 -8.89 13.78
N ARG A 7 21.52 -8.42 12.79
CA ARG A 7 21.08 -8.45 11.39
C ARG A 7 20.72 -9.85 10.90
N LYS A 8 21.42 -10.87 11.39
CA LYS A 8 21.19 -12.29 11.05
C LYS A 8 19.90 -12.85 11.64
N THR A 9 19.32 -12.19 12.65
CA THR A 9 18.09 -12.65 13.31
C THR A 9 16.84 -12.01 12.71
N ILE A 10 17.00 -11.03 11.81
CA ILE A 10 15.88 -10.35 11.16
C ILE A 10 15.43 -11.20 9.98
N VAL A 11 14.17 -11.64 10.04
CA VAL A 11 13.56 -12.49 9.01
C VAL A 11 12.71 -11.72 8.01
N ALA A 12 12.22 -10.53 8.39
CA ALA A 12 11.45 -9.63 7.54
C ALA A 12 11.51 -8.20 8.10
N VAL A 13 11.32 -7.21 7.23
CA VAL A 13 11.13 -5.80 7.63
C VAL A 13 9.78 -5.31 7.14
N CYS A 14 8.95 -4.81 8.05
CA CYS A 14 7.68 -4.19 7.72
C CYS A 14 7.88 -2.70 7.39
N SER A 15 7.29 -2.20 6.31
CA SER A 15 7.40 -0.80 5.87
C SER A 15 6.07 -0.27 5.35
N ASP A 16 5.85 1.02 5.56
CA ASP A 16 4.75 1.84 5.02
C ASP A 16 4.92 2.25 3.54
N MET A 17 5.88 1.62 2.85
CA MET A 17 6.27 1.92 1.47
C MET A 17 7.08 3.21 1.29
N TYR A 18 7.57 3.83 2.37
CA TYR A 18 8.47 4.98 2.25
C TYR A 18 9.81 4.58 1.62
N GLU A 19 10.11 5.14 0.46
CA GLU A 19 11.26 4.76 -0.37
C GLU A 19 12.60 4.95 0.35
N GLY A 20 12.77 6.04 1.10
CA GLY A 20 14.01 6.30 1.85
C GLY A 20 14.30 5.23 2.91
N PHE A 21 13.26 4.75 3.59
CA PHE A 21 13.38 3.66 4.55
C PHE A 21 13.69 2.32 3.86
N ILE A 22 13.00 2.02 2.77
CA ILE A 22 13.24 0.82 1.95
C ILE A 22 14.69 0.77 1.47
N ASN A 23 15.23 1.90 0.98
CA ASN A 23 16.60 1.97 0.48
C ASN A 23 17.62 1.76 1.61
N ALA A 24 17.42 2.41 2.76
CA ALA A 24 18.28 2.18 3.93
C ALA A 24 18.24 0.72 4.42
N VAL A 25 17.08 0.07 4.38
CA VAL A 25 16.95 -1.35 4.72
C VAL A 25 17.70 -2.23 3.72
N LYS A 26 17.59 -1.96 2.42
CA LYS A 26 18.33 -2.71 1.38
C LYS A 26 19.84 -2.60 1.54
N GLU A 27 20.36 -1.45 1.97
CA GLU A 27 21.79 -1.27 2.22
C GLU A 27 22.28 -2.07 3.44
N VAL A 28 21.47 -2.14 4.50
CA VAL A 28 21.87 -2.75 5.78
C VAL A 28 21.54 -4.24 5.86
N LEU A 29 20.45 -4.68 5.22
CA LEU A 29 19.83 -6.02 5.31
C LEU A 29 19.55 -6.59 3.91
N LYS A 30 20.62 -6.95 3.19
CA LYS A 30 20.58 -7.35 1.77
C LYS A 30 19.69 -8.55 1.41
N PHE A 31 19.40 -9.43 2.37
CA PHE A 31 18.71 -10.71 2.12
C PHE A 31 17.37 -10.84 2.86
N VAL A 32 16.87 -9.74 3.42
CA VAL A 32 15.63 -9.76 4.21
C VAL A 32 14.47 -9.25 3.34
N PRO A 33 13.34 -9.98 3.28
CA PRO A 33 12.17 -9.52 2.58
C PRO A 33 11.59 -8.25 3.22
N ILE A 34 11.21 -7.29 2.38
CA ILE A 34 10.48 -6.09 2.78
C ILE A 34 9.00 -6.36 2.57
N VAL A 35 8.23 -6.29 3.65
CA VAL A 35 6.79 -6.54 3.70
C VAL A 35 6.07 -5.20 3.83
N VAL A 36 5.05 -4.98 3.02
CA VAL A 36 4.21 -3.79 3.15
C VAL A 36 3.26 -3.98 4.32
N ASP A 37 3.14 -2.97 5.19
CA ASP A 37 2.23 -3.08 6.32
C ASP A 37 0.76 -3.13 5.88
N ARG A 38 -0.02 -3.96 6.59
CA ARG A 38 -1.42 -4.23 6.29
C ARG A 38 -2.30 -2.97 6.35
N PHE A 39 -1.96 -1.99 7.19
CA PHE A 39 -2.76 -0.78 7.34
C PHE A 39 -2.68 0.07 6.08
N HIS A 40 -1.49 0.26 5.52
CA HIS A 40 -1.30 1.00 4.27
C HIS A 40 -1.94 0.29 3.08
N VAL A 41 -1.82 -1.04 2.99
CA VAL A 41 -2.56 -1.83 1.98
C VAL A 41 -4.06 -1.58 2.08
N SER A 42 -4.61 -1.70 3.28
CA SER A 42 -6.05 -1.52 3.52
C SER A 42 -6.52 -0.09 3.22
N LYS A 43 -5.71 0.91 3.55
CA LYS A 43 -5.97 2.33 3.28
C LYS A 43 -6.01 2.61 1.79
N LEU A 44 -5.02 2.14 1.02
CA LEU A 44 -4.96 2.31 -0.42
C LEU A 44 -6.12 1.59 -1.11
N TYR A 45 -6.44 0.36 -0.69
CA TYR A 45 -7.56 -0.40 -1.24
C TYR A 45 -8.90 0.31 -1.02
N ARG A 46 -9.16 0.79 0.21
CA ARG A 46 -10.37 1.56 0.53
C ARG A 46 -10.47 2.84 -0.30
N LYS A 47 -9.36 3.56 -0.48
CA LYS A 47 -9.34 4.76 -1.31
C LYS A 47 -9.74 4.47 -2.75
N GLY A 48 -9.15 3.45 -3.37
CA GLY A 48 -9.49 3.05 -4.74
C GLY A 48 -10.95 2.59 -4.87
N LEU A 49 -11.44 1.83 -3.89
CA LEU A 49 -12.84 1.41 -3.85
C LEU A 49 -13.80 2.61 -3.75
N ASP A 50 -13.49 3.60 -2.92
CA ASP A 50 -14.31 4.80 -2.77
C ASP A 50 -14.36 5.65 -4.05
N GLU A 51 -13.23 5.76 -4.76
CA GLU A 51 -13.15 6.45 -6.05
C GLU A 51 -14.01 5.74 -7.10
N LEU A 52 -13.89 4.40 -7.20
CA LEU A 52 -14.72 3.58 -8.08
C LEU A 52 -16.21 3.73 -7.73
N ARG A 53 -16.57 3.62 -6.45
CA ARG A 53 -17.95 3.77 -5.97
C ARG A 53 -18.55 5.11 -6.40
N LYS A 54 -17.79 6.20 -6.27
CA LYS A 54 -18.21 7.54 -6.67
C LYS A 54 -18.36 7.64 -8.20
N SER A 55 -17.45 7.04 -8.97
CA SER A 55 -17.53 6.98 -10.42
C SER A 55 -18.79 6.25 -10.89
N GLU A 56 -19.02 5.04 -10.38
CA GLU A 56 -20.18 4.22 -10.75
C GLU A 56 -21.49 4.89 -10.37
N MET A 57 -21.57 5.50 -9.19
CA MET A 57 -22.76 6.24 -8.78
C MET A 57 -23.08 7.42 -9.72
N LYS A 58 -22.05 8.14 -10.19
CA LYS A 58 -22.23 9.22 -11.17
C LYS A 58 -22.72 8.68 -12.51
N ARG A 59 -22.11 7.58 -13.00
CA ARG A 59 -22.51 6.92 -14.24
C ARG A 59 -23.97 6.47 -14.20
N LEU A 60 -24.36 5.74 -13.15
CA LEU A 60 -25.72 5.23 -13.00
C LEU A 60 -26.77 6.35 -12.90
N LYS A 61 -26.46 7.46 -12.20
CA LYS A 61 -27.35 8.62 -12.14
C LYS A 61 -27.56 9.28 -13.51
N LYS A 62 -26.50 9.34 -14.32
CA LYS A 62 -26.57 9.88 -15.68
C LYS A 62 -27.44 8.98 -16.57
N GLU A 63 -27.17 7.68 -16.57
CA GLU A 63 -27.94 6.69 -17.34
C GLU A 63 -29.42 6.70 -16.98
N LEU A 64 -29.75 6.81 -15.69
CA LEU A 64 -31.14 6.87 -15.23
C LEU A 64 -31.85 8.14 -15.72
N SER A 65 -31.15 9.29 -15.71
CA SER A 65 -31.71 10.55 -16.22
C SER A 65 -31.97 10.50 -17.73
N GLU A 66 -31.07 9.87 -18.50
CA GLU A 66 -31.19 9.69 -19.95
C GLU A 66 -32.30 8.71 -20.31
N ALA A 67 -32.51 7.66 -19.50
CA ALA A 67 -33.58 6.67 -19.71
C ALA A 67 -34.98 7.17 -19.31
N SER A 68 -35.06 8.22 -18.48
CA SER A 68 -36.32 8.77 -17.95
C SER A 68 -36.75 10.07 -18.62
N SER A 69 -36.01 10.54 -19.63
CA SER A 69 -36.33 11.72 -20.45
C SER A 69 -36.72 11.30 -21.86
#